data_AF-A0A3D4NV15-F1
#
_entry.id   AF-A0A3D4NV15-F1
#
_cell.length_a   1.000
_cell.length_b   1.000
_cell.length_c   1.000
_cell.angle_alpha   90.00
_cell.angle_beta   90.00
_cell.angle_gamma   90.00
#
_symmetry.space_group_name_H-M   'P 1'
#
loop_
_entity.id
_entity.type
_entity.pdbx_description
1 polymer ?
#
loop_
_entity_poly.entity_id
_entity_poly.type
_entity_poly.pdbx_seq_one_letter_code
_entity_poly.pdbx_strand_id
1 'polypeptide(L)' 'MKVAILSGSVYGTAEEVARHAASLLNAAGFQTWHNPRASLADVQAFGPEAFLAVTS' A
#
# COMPACT_ATOMS: atom_id res chain seq x y z
N MET A 1 -11.77 -6.93 -3.57
CA MET A 1 -10.82 -7.21 -2.47
C MET A 1 -9.99 -5.98 -2.21
N LYS A 2 -9.90 -5.56 -0.94
CA LYS A 2 -9.15 -4.41 -0.44
C LYS A 2 -7.71 -4.80 -0.10
N VAL A 3 -6.73 -4.09 -0.66
CA VAL A 3 -5.31 -4.35 -0.45
C VAL A 3 -4.66 -3.10 0.15
N ALA A 4 -4.13 -3.23 1.37
CA ALA A 4 -3.31 -2.19 1.98
C ALA A 4 -1.85 -2.37 1.57
N ILE A 5 -1.25 -1.31 1.03
CA ILE A 5 0.17 -1.28 0.66
C ILE A 5 0.91 -0.44 1.69
N LEU A 6 1.87 -1.06 2.38
CA LEU A 6 2.73 -0.41 3.37
C LEU A 6 4.11 -0.26 2.75
N SER A 7 4.68 0.94 2.79
CA SER A 7 6.02 1.19 2.25
C SER A 7 6.96 1.70 3.34
N GLY A 8 8.11 1.03 3.48
CA GLY A 8 9.23 1.48 4.31
C GLY A 8 10.41 1.85 3.41
N SER A 9 10.83 3.11 3.41
CA SER A 9 11.99 3.52 2.61
C SER A 9 12.80 4.59 3.31
N VAL A 10 14.13 4.44 3.30
CA VAL A 10 15.05 5.50 3.75
C VAL A 10 15.20 6.58 2.68
N TYR A 11 15.31 6.17 1.40
CA TYR A 11 15.62 7.07 0.28
C TYR A 11 14.49 7.19 -0.74
N GLY A 12 13.31 6.62 -0.47
CA GLY A 12 12.10 6.77 -1.28
C GLY A 12 11.90 5.73 -2.38
N THR A 13 12.90 4.93 -2.75
CA THR A 13 12.76 3.95 -3.84
C THR A 13 11.66 2.91 -3.58
N ALA A 14 11.55 2.41 -2.35
CA ALA A 14 10.50 1.45 -2.00
C ALA A 14 9.10 2.09 -2.02
N GLU A 15 8.98 3.40 -1.80
CA GLU A 15 7.73 4.15 -1.90
C GLU A 15 7.27 4.26 -3.36
N GLU A 16 8.19 4.50 -4.30
CA GLU A 16 7.87 4.52 -5.73
C GLU A 16 7.45 3.14 -6.25
N VAL A 17 8.08 2.06 -5.77
CA VAL A 17 7.66 0.70 -6.08
C VAL A 17 6.26 0.42 -5.53
N ALA A 18 5.96 0.85 -4.30
CA ALA A 18 4.63 0.71 -3.71
C ALA A 18 3.55 1.48 -4.49
N ARG A 19 3.85 2.71 -4.92
CA ARG A 19 2.97 3.52 -5.78
C ARG A 19 2.71 2.84 -7.13
N HIS A 20 3.74 2.23 -7.71
CA HIS A 20 3.60 1.47 -8.95
C HIS A 20 2.74 0.21 -8.75
N ALA A 21 2.99 -0.55 -7.67
CA ALA A 21 2.19 -1.72 -7.33
C ALA A 21 0.71 -1.38 -7.12
N ALA A 22 0.40 -0.24 -6.47
CA ALA A 22 -0.97 0.26 -6.33
C ALA A 22 -1.65 0.44 -7.69
N SER A 23 -0.94 1.02 -8.66
CA SER A 23 -1.46 1.23 -10.02
C SER A 23 -1.79 -0.09 -10.73
N LEU A 24 -0.90 -1.09 -10.63
CA LEU A 24 -1.10 -2.41 -11.23
C LEU A 24 -2.26 -3.17 -10.59
N LEU A 25 -2.35 -3.15 -9.27
CA LEU A 25 -3.41 -3.82 -8.52
C LEU A 25 -4.78 -3.16 -8.76
N ASN A 26 -4.84 -1.83 -8.84
CA ASN A 26 -6.06 -1.13 -9.25
C ASN A 26 -6.48 -1.54 -10.67
N ALA A 27 -5.54 -1.62 -11.61
CA ALA A 27 -5.82 -2.06 -12.98
C ALA A 27 -6.32 -3.51 -13.05
N ALA A 28 -5.91 -4.36 -12.10
CA ALA A 28 -6.40 -5.73 -11.94
C ALA A 28 -7.77 -5.83 -11.22
N GLY A 29 -8.39 -4.71 -10.84
CA GLY A 29 -9.71 -4.67 -10.20
C GLY A 29 -9.69 -4.77 -8.66
N PHE A 30 -8.52 -4.67 -8.03
CA PHE A 30 -8.42 -4.57 -6.57
C PHE A 30 -8.65 -3.13 -6.10
N GLN A 31 -9.15 -2.97 -4.87
CA GLN A 31 -9.23 -1.67 -4.22
C GLN A 31 -7.93 -1.47 -3.44
N THR A 32 -6.99 -0.68 -3.95
CA THR A 32 -5.74 -0.44 -3.23
C THR A 32 -5.77 0.85 -2.41
N TRP A 33 -5.06 0.79 -1.30
CA TRP A 33 -4.77 1.96 -0.48
C TRP A 33 -3.28 1.95 -0.12
N HIS A 34 -2.58 2.99 -0.55
CA HIS A 34 -1.18 3.24 -0.23
C HIS A 34 -1.10 4.59 0.47
N ASN A 35 -0.74 4.58 1.75
CA ASN A 35 -0.45 5.78 2.52
C ASN A 35 0.86 5.55 3.29
N PRO A 36 1.99 6.15 2.84
CA PRO A 36 3.30 5.94 3.48
C PRO A 36 3.38 6.51 4.90
N ARG A 37 2.37 7.28 5.33
CA ARG A 37 2.25 7.90 6.67
C ARG A 37 1.02 7.40 7.44
N ALA A 38 0.49 6.24 7.07
CA ALA A 38 -0.66 5.66 7.75
C ALA A 38 -0.38 5.33 9.23
N SER A 39 -1.34 5.65 10.09
CA SER A 39 -1.43 5.12 11.44
C SER A 39 -2.13 3.77 11.47
N LEU A 40 -2.04 3.04 12.59
CA LEU A 40 -2.80 1.80 12.79
C LEU A 40 -4.32 2.02 12.64
N ALA A 41 -4.82 3.16 13.11
CA ALA A 41 -6.24 3.51 13.00
C ALA A 41 -6.67 3.66 11.53
N ASP A 42 -5.81 4.23 10.67
CA ASP A 42 -6.11 4.34 9.24
C ASP A 42 -6.20 2.97 8.56
N VAL A 43 -5.30 2.04 8.92
CA VAL A 43 -5.32 0.66 8.42
C VAL A 43 -6.60 -0.05 8.85
N GLN A 44 -6.99 0.09 10.12
CA GLN A 44 -8.21 -0.50 10.66
C GLN A 44 -9.47 0.06 10.00
N ALA A 45 -9.52 1.38 9.77
CA ALA A 45 -10.64 2.04 9.11
C ALA A 45 -10.78 1.61 7.63
N PHE A 46 -9.66 1.39 6.94
CA PHE A 46 -9.68 0.87 5.58
C PHE A 46 -10.26 -0.56 5.51
N GLY A 47 -9.93 -1.39 6.50
CA GLY A 47 -10.36 -2.79 6.59
C GLY A 47 -9.81 -3.65 5.43
N PRO A 48 -8.48 -3.76 5.28
CA PRO A 48 -7.87 -4.54 4.21
C PRO A 48 -8.14 -6.03 4.38
N GLU A 49 -8.34 -6.70 3.25
CA GLU A 49 -8.44 -8.15 3.14
C GLU A 49 -7.07 -8.79 2.86
N ALA A 50 -6.12 -8.00 2.34
CA ALA A 50 -4.73 -8.41 2.09
C ALA A 50 -3.75 -7.25 2.30
N PHE A 51 -2.48 -7.61 2.53
CA PHE A 51 -1.39 -6.66 2.72
C PHE A 51 -0.26 -6.91 1.71
N LEU A 52 0.34 -5.82 1.22
CA LEU A 52 1.60 -5.82 0.48
C LEU A 52 2.58 -4.88 1.18
N ALA A 53 3.67 -5.43 1.73
CA ALA A 53 4.74 -4.62 2.33
C ALA A 53 5.90 -4.47 1.34
N VAL A 54 6.28 -3.24 1.03
CA VAL A 54 7.42 -2.91 0.16
C VAL A 54 8.46 -2.18 1.00
N THR A 55 9.61 -2.81 1.24
CA THR A 55 10.65 -2.25 2.11
C THR A 55 12.05 -2.47 1.53
N SER A 56 12.96 -1.52 1.81
CA SER A 56 14.40 -1.59 1.50
C SER A 56 15.22 -2.02 2.70
#